data_AF-A0A957BXX7-F1
#
_entry.id   AF-A0A957BXX7-F1
#
_cell.length_a   1.000
_cell.length_b   1.000
_cell.length_c   1.000
_cell.angle_alpha   90.00
_cell.angle_beta   90.00
_cell.angle_gamma   90.00
#
_symmetry.space_group_name_H-M   'P 1'
#
loop_
_entity.id
_entity.type
_entity.pdbx_description
1 polymer ?
#
loop_
_entity_poly.entity_id
_entity_poly.type
_entity_poly.pdbx_seq_one_letter_code
_entity_poly.pdbx_strand_id
1 'polypeptide(L)'
;LDVLDEYLGQHRIDETLFTCTPRNLEYILADIGVGAGLDKKPSFEMLRWMAALRDYQAGMDADAIREKLGLSKISWVETFAKIKRLAGEDAEELDSDE
;
A
#
# COMPACT_ATOMS: atom_id res chain seq x y z
N LEU A 1 -4.34 4.00 -20.72
CA LEU A 1 -4.44 4.63 -19.37
C LEU A 1 -3.91 6.02 -19.62
N ASP A 2 -4.75 7.05 -19.65
CA ASP A 2 -4.36 8.35 -20.22
C ASP A 2 -3.04 8.90 -19.65
N VAL A 3 -2.79 8.69 -18.35
CA VAL A 3 -1.54 9.07 -17.67
C VAL A 3 -0.32 8.23 -18.13
N LEU A 4 -0.50 6.94 -18.39
CA LEU A 4 0.59 6.09 -18.91
C LEU A 4 0.94 6.49 -20.34
N ASP A 5 -0.06 6.79 -21.16
CA ASP A 5 0.12 7.20 -22.55
C ASP A 5 0.86 8.56 -22.63
N GLU A 6 0.51 9.49 -21.73
CA GLU A 6 1.26 10.75 -21.54
C GLU A 6 2.71 10.49 -21.13
N TYR A 7 2.94 9.64 -20.13
CA TYR A 7 4.29 9.31 -19.66
C TYR A 7 5.16 8.70 -20.78
N LEU A 8 4.59 7.79 -21.57
CA LEU A 8 5.27 7.18 -22.73
C LEU A 8 5.59 8.19 -23.83
N GLY A 9 4.79 9.25 -23.99
CA GLY A 9 5.07 10.35 -24.91
C GLY A 9 6.20 11.27 -24.43
N GLN A 10 6.34 11.44 -23.11
CA GLN A 10 7.35 12.29 -22.49
C GLN A 10 8.71 11.61 -22.32
N HIS A 11 8.71 10.28 -22.15
CA HIS A 11 9.91 9.50 -21.85
C HIS A 11 10.20 8.47 -22.94
N ARG A 12 11.43 8.48 -23.46
CA ARG A 12 11.91 7.39 -24.31
C ARG A 12 12.26 6.20 -23.42
N ILE A 13 11.38 5.20 -23.41
CA ILE A 13 11.57 3.96 -22.64
C ILE A 13 12.37 2.97 -23.47
N ASP A 14 13.41 2.40 -22.86
CA ASP A 14 14.20 1.30 -23.41
C ASP A 14 13.88 -0.02 -22.67
N GLU A 15 14.69 -0.41 -21.71
CA GLU A 15 14.52 -1.62 -20.90
C GLU A 15 13.82 -1.33 -19.56
N THR A 16 13.92 -0.10 -19.04
CA THR A 16 13.40 0.26 -17.71
C THR A 16 12.30 1.31 -17.80
N LEU A 17 11.11 1.01 -17.26
CA LEU A 17 9.96 1.92 -17.29
C LEU A 17 10.20 3.22 -16.49
N PHE A 18 10.88 3.13 -15.34
CA PHE A 18 11.22 4.27 -14.48
C PHE A 18 12.71 4.30 -14.16
N THR A 19 13.43 5.32 -14.64
CA THR A 19 14.87 5.50 -14.38
C THR A 19 15.14 6.24 -13.07
N CYS A 20 14.53 5.77 -11.98
CA CYS A 20 14.65 6.36 -10.65
C CYS A 20 15.31 5.41 -9.64
N THR A 21 16.00 5.98 -8.65
CA THR A 21 16.52 5.21 -7.51
C THR A 21 15.47 5.10 -6.39
N PRO A 22 15.56 4.11 -5.49
CA PRO A 22 14.68 4.03 -4.32
C PRO A 22 14.66 5.32 -3.50
N ARG A 23 15.82 5.97 -3.34
CA ARG A 23 15.93 7.25 -2.63
C ARG A 23 15.19 8.39 -3.34
N ASN A 24 15.26 8.44 -4.67
CA ASN A 24 14.53 9.45 -5.44
C ASN A 24 13.01 9.30 -5.25
N LEU A 25 12.50 8.07 -5.26
CA LEU A 25 11.09 7.79 -4.99
C LEU A 25 10.67 8.21 -3.57
N GLU A 26 11.52 8.00 -2.57
CA GLU A 26 11.26 8.42 -1.19
C GLU A 26 11.20 9.95 -1.03
N TYR A 27 11.93 10.72 -1.84
CA TYR A 27 11.82 12.18 -1.87
C TYR A 27 10.54 12.63 -2.56
N ILE A 28 10.23 12.07 -3.72
CA ILE A 28 8.98 12.36 -4.44
C ILE A 28 7.77 12.08 -3.54
N LEU A 29 7.75 10.95 -2.84
CA LEU A 29 6.67 10.60 -1.92
C LEU A 29 6.58 11.56 -0.72
N ALA A 30 7.72 12.01 -0.19
CA ALA A 30 7.74 13.01 0.87
C ALA A 30 7.10 14.33 0.42
N ASP A 31 7.49 14.81 -0.75
CA ASP A 31 7.01 16.07 -1.31
C ASP A 31 5.51 16.01 -1.61
N ILE A 32 5.02 14.87 -2.11
CA ILE A 32 3.58 14.61 -2.26
C ILE A 32 2.88 14.68 -0.90
N GLY A 33 3.46 14.09 0.15
CA GLY A 33 2.90 14.14 1.51
C GLY A 33 2.79 15.56 2.05
N VAL A 34 3.82 16.38 1.84
CA VAL A 34 3.81 17.81 2.20
C VAL A 34 2.74 18.56 1.40
N GLY A 35 2.69 18.36 0.09
CA GLY A 35 1.70 18.99 -0.79
C GLY A 35 0.25 18.59 -0.46
N ALA A 36 0.04 17.39 0.08
CA ALA A 36 -1.25 16.91 0.56
C ALA A 36 -1.59 17.35 2.00
N GLY A 37 -0.68 18.05 2.70
CA GLY A 37 -0.89 18.49 4.08
C GLY A 37 -0.88 17.37 5.11
N LEU A 38 -0.13 16.28 4.86
CA LEU A 38 -0.04 15.17 5.81
C LEU A 38 0.91 15.52 6.96
N ASP A 39 0.43 15.38 8.19
CA ASP A 39 1.25 15.57 9.41
C ASP A 39 2.38 14.55 9.53
N LYS A 40 2.19 13.35 8.97
CA LYS A 40 3.16 12.27 8.96
C LYS A 40 3.67 12.03 7.55
N LYS A 41 4.99 11.88 7.42
CA LYS A 41 5.61 11.52 6.14
C LYS A 41 5.09 10.14 5.68
N PRO A 42 4.48 10.03 4.48
CA PRO A 42 4.08 8.75 3.94
C PRO A 42 5.32 7.91 3.55
N SER A 43 5.17 6.58 3.61
CA SER A 43 6.18 5.63 3.13
C SER A 43 5.55 4.62 2.16
N PHE A 44 6.36 3.99 1.31
CA PHE A 44 5.88 2.94 0.41
C PHE A 44 5.32 1.74 1.18
N GLU A 45 5.86 1.44 2.36
CA GLU A 45 5.31 0.42 3.24
C GLU A 45 3.90 0.79 3.70
N MET A 46 3.68 2.03 4.17
CA MET A 46 2.34 2.49 4.55
C MET A 46 1.36 2.41 3.39
N LEU A 47 1.77 2.83 2.19
CA LEU A 47 0.93 2.73 0.98
C LEU A 47 0.57 1.28 0.66
N ARG A 48 1.51 0.35 0.83
CA ARG A 48 1.29 -1.08 0.62
C ARG A 48 0.32 -1.68 1.65
N TRP A 49 0.43 -1.31 2.92
CA TRP A 49 -0.55 -1.69 3.95
C TRP A 49 -1.94 -1.13 3.65
N MET A 50 -2.01 0.14 3.24
CA MET A 50 -3.27 0.78 2.85
C MET A 50 -3.91 0.10 1.64
N ALA A 51 -3.13 -0.34 0.64
CA ALA A 51 -3.65 -1.11 -0.48
C ALA A 51 -4.27 -2.44 -0.02
N ALA A 52 -3.57 -3.20 0.84
CA ALA A 52 -4.07 -4.46 1.36
C ALA A 52 -5.33 -4.29 2.24
N LEU A 53 -5.36 -3.24 3.06
CA LEU A 53 -6.52 -2.89 3.87
C LEU A 53 -7.74 -2.57 3.01
N ARG A 54 -7.55 -1.79 1.93
CA ARG A 54 -8.64 -1.45 1.01
C ARG A 54 -9.15 -2.67 0.25
N ASP A 55 -8.27 -3.56 -0.19
CA ASP A 55 -8.68 -4.82 -0.83
C ASP A 55 -9.49 -5.68 0.15
N TYR A 56 -9.04 -5.77 1.40
CA TYR A 56 -9.74 -6.50 2.44
C TYR A 56 -11.14 -5.92 2.72
N GLN A 57 -11.24 -4.61 2.91
CA GLN A 57 -12.52 -3.91 3.11
C GLN A 57 -13.44 -4.01 1.89
N ALA A 58 -12.89 -4.17 0.69
CA ALA A 58 -13.66 -4.42 -0.54
C ALA A 58 -14.13 -5.89 -0.67
N GLY A 59 -13.84 -6.75 0.31
CA GLY A 59 -14.23 -8.16 0.30
C GLY A 59 -13.38 -9.03 -0.63
N MET A 60 -12.17 -8.59 -0.98
CA MET A 60 -11.24 -9.44 -1.75
C MET A 60 -10.83 -10.66 -0.93
N ASP A 61 -10.73 -11.82 -1.60
CA ASP A 61 -10.28 -13.06 -0.97
C ASP A 61 -8.90 -12.90 -0.32
N ALA A 62 -8.74 -13.45 0.89
CA ALA A 62 -7.53 -13.29 1.69
C ALA A 62 -6.28 -13.91 1.03
N ASP A 63 -6.43 -15.03 0.32
CA ASP A 63 -5.32 -15.63 -0.42
C ASP A 63 -4.94 -14.79 -1.65
N ALA A 64 -5.91 -14.16 -2.31
CA ALA A 64 -5.64 -13.20 -3.39
C ALA A 64 -4.86 -11.96 -2.88
N ILE A 65 -5.20 -11.43 -1.70
CA ILE A 65 -4.44 -10.32 -1.09
C ILE A 65 -3.02 -10.77 -0.74
N ARG A 66 -2.85 -11.98 -0.17
CA ARG A 66 -1.53 -12.55 0.13
C ARG A 66 -0.65 -12.63 -1.13
N GLU A 67 -1.22 -13.11 -2.23
CA GLU A 67 -0.52 -13.24 -3.52
C GLU A 67 -0.18 -11.89 -4.14
N LYS A 68 -1.12 -10.92 -4.09
CA LYS A 68 -0.86 -9.54 -4.51
C LYS A 68 0.29 -8.91 -3.73
N LEU A 69 0.39 -9.22 -2.43
CA LEU A 69 1.52 -8.80 -1.62
C LEU A 69 2.78 -9.64 -1.90
N GLY A 70 2.69 -10.82 -2.51
CA GLY A 70 3.85 -11.69 -2.70
C GLY A 70 4.38 -12.24 -1.38
N LEU A 71 3.50 -12.50 -0.42
CA LEU A 71 3.85 -13.05 0.88
C LEU A 71 3.75 -14.57 0.89
N SER A 72 4.70 -15.20 1.60
CA SER A 72 4.60 -16.61 1.96
C SER A 72 3.41 -16.86 2.89
N LYS A 73 2.93 -18.10 3.00
CA LYS A 73 1.90 -18.46 3.97
C LYS A 73 2.30 -18.16 5.41
N ILE A 74 3.59 -18.29 5.75
CA ILE A 74 4.10 -18.06 7.11
C ILE A 74 4.04 -16.56 7.43
N SER A 75 4.60 -15.71 6.58
CA SER A 75 4.57 -14.25 6.77
C SER A 75 3.16 -13.64 6.64
N TRP A 76 2.25 -14.35 5.98
CA TRP A 76 0.86 -13.93 5.83
C TRP A 76 0.09 -13.90 7.15
N VAL A 77 0.32 -14.87 8.04
CA VAL A 77 -0.44 -14.99 9.30
C VAL A 77 -0.36 -13.69 10.11
N GLU A 78 0.86 -13.19 10.34
CA GLU A 78 1.08 -11.94 11.07
C GLU A 78 0.57 -10.72 10.30
N THR A 79 0.76 -10.71 8.97
CA THR A 79 0.32 -9.58 8.13
C THR A 79 -1.19 -9.45 8.13
N PHE A 80 -1.91 -10.56 8.00
CA PHE A 80 -3.36 -10.58 7.95
C PHE A 80 -4.00 -10.17 9.27
N ALA A 81 -3.43 -10.61 10.40
CA ALA A 81 -3.86 -10.14 11.72
C ALA A 81 -3.76 -8.61 11.85
N LYS A 82 -2.65 -8.01 11.40
CA LYS A 82 -2.48 -6.56 11.38
C LYS A 82 -3.49 -5.87 10.44
N ILE A 83 -3.82 -6.45 9.29
CA ILE A 83 -4.85 -5.91 8.36
C ILE A 83 -6.22 -5.91 9.03
N LYS A 84 -6.62 -7.01 9.67
CA LYS A 84 -7.90 -7.10 10.41
C LYS A 84 -7.99 -6.07 11.53
N ARG A 85 -6.92 -5.93 12.29
CA ARG A 85 -6.81 -4.89 13.33
C ARG A 85 -7.01 -3.48 12.76
N LEU A 86 -6.37 -3.18 11.62
CA LEU A 86 -6.52 -1.90 10.93
C LEU A 86 -7.93 -1.70 10.36
N ALA A 87 -8.65 -2.77 10.04
CA ALA A 87 -10.05 -2.74 9.63
C ALA A 87 -11.03 -2.53 10.79
N GLY A 88 -10.56 -2.58 12.04
CA GLY A 88 -11.37 -2.39 13.24
C GLY A 88 -11.96 -3.67 13.83
N GLU A 89 -11.59 -4.85 13.33
CA GLU A 89 -12.17 -6.13 13.75
C GLU A 89 -11.70 -6.60 15.14
N ASP A 90 -10.65 -6.01 15.70
CA ASP A 90 -10.18 -6.32 17.07
C ASP A 90 -10.87 -5.46 18.14
N ALA A 91 -11.72 -4.49 17.77
CA ALA A 91 -12.34 -3.56 18.71
C ALA A 91 -13.59 -4.13 19.43
N GLU A 92 -14.12 -5.26 18.99
CA GLU A 92 -15.33 -5.87 19.57
C GLU A 92 -15.08 -6.69 20.85
N GLU A 93 -13.83 -7.00 21.21
CA GLU A 93 -13.51 -7.76 22.44
C GLU A 93 -13.27 -6.88 23.69
N LEU A 94 -13.27 -5.54 23.57
CA LEU A 94 -13.00 -4.62 24.69
C LEU A 94 -14.25 -3.97 25.31
N ASP A 95 -15.44 -4.20 24.73
CA ASP A 95 -16.71 -3.58 25.15
C ASP A 95 -17.72 -4.61 25.70
N SER A 96 -17.32 -5.90 25.85
CA SER A 96 -18.19 -6.97 26.38
C SER A 96 -18.02 -7.25 27.89
N ASP A 97 -17.25 -6.43 28.60
CA ASP A 97 -16.98 -6.57 30.04
C ASP A 97 -17.61 -5.43 30.90
N GLU A 98 -18.69 -4.79 30.44
CA GLU A 98 -19.57 -3.93 31.28
C GLU A 98 -20.93 -4.57 31.60
#